data_AF-A0A4Y7QHT9-F1
#
_entry.id   AF-A0A4Y7QHT9-F1
#
_cell.length_a   1.000
_cell.length_b   1.000
_cell.length_c   1.000
_cell.angle_alpha   90.00
_cell.angle_beta   90.00
_cell.angle_gamma   90.00
#
_symmetry.space_group_name_H-M   'P 1'
#
loop_
_entity.id
_entity.type
_entity.pdbx_description
1 polymer ?
#
loop_
_entity_poly.entity_id
_entity_poly.type
_entity_poly.pdbx_seq_one_letter_code
_entity_poly.pdbx_strand_id
1 'polypeptide(L)'
;SELVLAFPQDVAKQLRLSLSDTQKIVGDVCNELSPAPRDLEEYMAEKQSKFTTGDAALDTMLGGGIQTGMVWELVGERQVASGKTQLALQLSLLVQVPTNLGGLSGSACYLTSSATLQTKRLNQLISEHPLLSTDVCGLSDIHTNMVSTVPILLHTLEVKLPLLV
;
A
#
# COMPACT_ATOMS: atom_id res chain seq x y z
N SER A 1 -3.95 -6.46 17.38
CA SER A 1 -4.52 -5.79 16.20
C SER A 1 -5.52 -6.68 15.46
N GLU A 2 -5.20 -7.94 15.15
CA GLU A 2 -6.12 -8.85 14.42
C GLU A 2 -7.48 -9.08 15.09
N LEU A 3 -7.52 -9.18 16.43
CA LEU A 3 -8.77 -9.37 17.17
C LEU A 3 -9.80 -8.25 16.94
N VAL A 4 -9.33 -7.01 16.74
CA VAL A 4 -10.18 -5.82 16.51
C VAL A 4 -10.76 -5.82 15.08
N LEU A 5 -10.07 -6.48 14.15
CA LEU A 5 -10.48 -6.57 12.75
C LEU A 5 -11.30 -7.84 12.44
N ALA A 6 -11.35 -8.80 13.37
CA ALA A 6 -12.06 -10.06 13.22
C ALA A 6 -13.53 -9.95 13.65
N PHE A 7 -14.42 -10.67 12.96
CA PHE A 7 -15.80 -10.78 13.42
C PHE A 7 -15.88 -11.60 14.71
N PRO A 8 -16.65 -11.15 15.74
CA PRO A 8 -16.76 -11.88 17.01
C PRO A 8 -17.19 -13.35 16.87
N GLN A 9 -17.93 -13.69 15.80
CA GLN A 9 -18.35 -15.06 15.53
C GLN A 9 -17.18 -15.97 15.13
N ASP A 10 -16.21 -15.44 14.39
CA ASP A 10 -15.05 -16.21 13.93
C ASP A 10 -14.07 -16.42 15.08
N VAL A 11 -13.89 -15.39 15.91
CA VAL A 11 -13.12 -15.46 17.15
C VAL A 11 -13.75 -16.46 18.13
N ALA A 12 -15.07 -16.44 18.32
CA ALA A 12 -15.77 -17.37 19.20
C ALA A 12 -15.56 -18.83 18.76
N LYS A 13 -15.64 -19.10 17.45
CA LYS A 13 -15.39 -20.42 16.87
C LYS A 13 -13.95 -20.86 17.06
N GLN A 14 -12.97 -20.00 16.79
CA GLN A 14 -11.54 -20.32 16.92
C GLN A 14 -11.14 -20.59 18.38
N LEU A 15 -11.63 -19.76 19.31
CA LEU A 15 -11.29 -19.86 20.73
C LEU A 15 -12.19 -20.82 21.51
N ARG A 16 -13.21 -21.40 20.87
CA ARG A 16 -14.24 -22.26 21.49
C ARG A 16 -14.92 -21.59 22.69
N LEU A 17 -15.19 -20.30 22.56
CA LEU A 17 -15.88 -19.48 23.56
C LEU A 17 -17.34 -19.25 23.16
N SER A 18 -18.16 -18.83 24.13
CA SER A 18 -19.51 -18.35 23.82
C SER A 18 -19.44 -17.03 23.05
N LEU A 19 -20.47 -16.74 22.24
CA LEU A 19 -20.57 -15.45 21.54
C LEU A 19 -20.57 -14.28 22.53
N SER A 20 -21.29 -14.43 23.65
CA SER A 20 -21.38 -13.39 24.69
C SER A 20 -20.06 -13.09 25.36
N ASP A 21 -19.25 -14.12 25.65
CA ASP A 21 -17.93 -13.91 26.26
C ASP A 21 -16.97 -13.30 25.25
N THR A 22 -17.06 -13.72 23.99
CA THR A 22 -16.24 -13.14 22.90
C THR A 22 -16.58 -11.68 22.65
N GLN A 23 -17.87 -11.32 22.68
CA GLN A 23 -18.31 -9.92 22.55
C GLN A 23 -17.80 -9.06 23.71
N LYS A 24 -17.79 -9.57 24.94
CA LYS A 24 -17.19 -8.87 26.09
C LYS A 24 -15.70 -8.63 25.88
N ILE A 25 -14.96 -9.68 25.53
CA ILE A 25 -13.51 -9.59 25.29
C ILE A 25 -13.20 -8.57 24.17
N VAL A 26 -13.91 -8.66 23.03
CA VAL A 26 -13.73 -7.70 21.92
C VAL A 26 -14.10 -6.29 22.37
N GLY A 27 -15.17 -6.13 23.16
CA GLY A 27 -15.57 -4.84 23.72
C GLY A 27 -14.52 -4.23 24.64
N ASP A 28 -13.96 -5.01 25.56
CA ASP A 28 -12.92 -4.57 26.48
C ASP A 28 -11.64 -4.18 25.74
N VAL A 29 -11.22 -5.00 24.77
CA VAL A 29 -10.06 -4.72 23.91
C VAL A 29 -10.29 -3.48 23.06
N CYS A 30 -11.48 -3.30 22.49
CA CYS A 30 -11.83 -2.09 21.75
C CYS A 30 -11.81 -0.86 22.66
N ASN A 31 -12.33 -0.94 23.88
CA ASN A 31 -12.31 0.19 24.82
C ASN A 31 -10.89 0.60 25.22
N GLU A 32 -9.98 -0.37 25.35
CA GLU A 32 -8.58 -0.11 25.72
C GLU A 32 -7.72 0.35 24.54
N LEU A 33 -7.99 -0.14 23.32
CA LEU A 33 -7.20 0.18 22.12
C LEU A 33 -7.79 1.31 21.27
N SER A 34 -9.06 1.65 21.42
CA SER A 34 -9.69 2.68 20.59
C SER A 34 -9.08 4.04 20.92
N PRO A 35 -8.53 4.76 19.93
CA PRO A 35 -8.19 6.16 20.14
C PRO A 35 -9.45 6.93 20.52
N ALA A 36 -9.29 7.98 21.33
CA ALA A 36 -10.39 8.89 21.61
C ALA A 36 -10.98 9.41 20.30
N PRO A 37 -12.30 9.67 20.21
CA PRO A 37 -12.88 10.34 19.06
C PRO A 37 -12.10 11.64 18.81
N ARG A 38 -11.66 11.83 17.57
CA ARG A 38 -10.92 13.02 17.15
C ARG A 38 -11.75 13.84 16.19
N ASP A 39 -11.55 15.15 16.23
CA ASP A 39 -12.18 16.04 15.27
C ASP A 39 -11.61 15.79 13.87
N LEU A 40 -12.45 15.94 12.85
CA LEU A 40 -12.04 15.73 11.46
C LEU A 40 -10.89 16.68 11.08
N GLU A 41 -10.93 17.92 11.58
CA GLU A 41 -9.86 18.90 11.35
C GLU A 41 -8.53 18.46 11.95
N GLU A 42 -8.54 17.88 13.15
CA GLU A 42 -7.35 17.34 13.80
C GLU A 42 -6.79 16.15 13.01
N TYR A 43 -7.65 15.24 12.57
CA TYR A 43 -7.25 14.09 11.74
C TYR A 43 -6.65 14.53 10.40
N MET A 44 -7.25 15.53 9.74
CA MET A 44 -6.74 16.08 8.48
C MET A 44 -5.45 16.89 8.66
N ALA A 45 -5.23 17.45 9.86
CA ALA A 45 -4.00 18.15 10.22
C ALA A 45 -2.84 17.19 10.56
N GLU A 46 -3.12 15.90 10.81
CA GLU A 46 -2.07 14.90 10.98
C GLU A 46 -1.24 14.78 9.70
N LYS A 47 0.08 14.89 9.84
CA LYS A 47 1.01 14.66 8.73
C LYS A 47 1.01 13.19 8.35
N GLN A 48 0.14 12.82 7.42
CA GLN A 48 0.28 11.56 6.72
C GLN A 48 1.50 11.62 5.81
N SER A 49 2.28 10.53 5.80
CA SER A 49 3.45 10.41 4.95
C SER A 49 3.04 10.46 3.47
N LYS A 50 3.80 11.21 2.67
CA LYS A 50 3.61 11.35 1.23
C LYS A 50 4.92 11.07 0.52
N PHE A 51 4.84 10.57 -0.71
CA PHE A 51 6.01 10.48 -1.59
C PHE A 51 5.73 11.04 -2.98
N THR A 52 6.78 11.52 -3.62
CA THR A 52 6.71 12.13 -4.95
C THR A 52 6.28 11.12 -6.01
N THR A 53 5.52 11.62 -6.98
CA THR A 53 5.24 10.92 -8.24
C THR A 53 6.40 11.02 -9.21
N GLY A 54 7.42 11.84 -8.93
CA GLY A 54 8.52 12.18 -9.83
C GLY A 54 8.21 13.33 -10.80
N ASP A 55 6.98 13.84 -10.79
CA ASP A 55 6.54 14.99 -11.58
C ASP A 55 6.00 16.10 -10.65
N ALA A 56 6.61 17.28 -10.71
CA ALA A 56 6.27 18.38 -9.82
C ALA A 56 4.85 18.95 -10.06
N ALA A 57 4.35 18.90 -11.30
CA ALA A 57 3.01 19.40 -11.61
C ALA A 57 1.96 18.42 -11.08
N LEU A 58 2.15 17.12 -11.28
CA LEU A 58 1.29 16.08 -10.73
C LEU A 58 1.32 16.09 -9.21
N ASP A 59 2.50 16.18 -8.59
CA ASP A 59 2.62 16.29 -7.13
C ASP A 59 1.84 17.49 -6.60
N THR A 60 1.93 18.64 -7.27
CA THR A 60 1.15 19.83 -6.90
C THR A 60 -0.36 19.57 -7.00
N MET A 61 -0.81 18.94 -8.09
CA MET A 61 -2.23 18.58 -8.28
C MET A 61 -2.74 17.59 -7.22
N LEU A 62 -1.87 16.69 -6.74
CA LEU A 62 -2.18 15.70 -5.70
C LEU A 62 -2.00 16.24 -4.27
N GLY A 63 -1.59 17.49 -4.11
CA GLY A 63 -1.37 18.08 -2.78
C GLY A 63 -0.08 17.59 -2.10
N GLY A 64 0.98 17.38 -2.88
CA GLY A 64 2.32 16.99 -2.42
C GLY A 64 2.73 15.54 -2.74
N GLY A 65 2.07 14.89 -3.71
CA GLY A 65 2.37 13.52 -4.14
C GLY A 65 1.38 12.46 -3.63
N ILE A 66 1.79 11.20 -3.61
CA ILE A 66 0.97 10.06 -3.18
C ILE A 66 0.95 9.97 -1.67
N GLN A 67 -0.24 10.14 -1.08
CA GLN A 67 -0.47 10.07 0.37
C GLN A 67 -0.73 8.64 0.84
N THR A 68 -0.01 8.22 1.89
CA THR A 68 -0.25 6.96 2.61
C THR A 68 -1.55 7.01 3.42
N GLY A 69 -2.07 5.87 3.89
CA GLY A 69 -3.29 5.85 4.72
C GLY A 69 -4.60 6.00 3.95
N MET A 70 -4.56 5.98 2.62
CA MET A 70 -5.73 5.97 1.74
C MET A 70 -5.52 5.09 0.50
N VAL A 71 -6.61 4.81 -0.21
CA VAL A 71 -6.57 4.06 -1.48
C VAL A 71 -6.62 5.03 -2.65
N TRP A 72 -5.64 4.91 -3.54
CA TRP A 72 -5.57 5.68 -4.78
C TRP A 72 -6.02 4.83 -5.98
N GLU A 73 -6.93 5.36 -6.79
CA GLU A 73 -7.37 4.72 -8.03
C GLU A 73 -6.95 5.56 -9.24
N LEU A 74 -6.22 4.95 -10.18
CA LEU A 74 -5.83 5.57 -11.44
C LEU A 74 -6.57 4.92 -12.60
N VAL A 75 -7.53 5.65 -13.16
CA VAL A 75 -8.38 5.18 -14.26
C VAL A 75 -7.99 5.85 -15.58
N GLY A 76 -8.06 5.10 -16.67
CA GLY A 76 -7.90 5.63 -18.02
C GLY A 76 -8.09 4.54 -19.06
N GLU A 77 -8.44 4.91 -20.28
CA GLU A 77 -8.67 3.95 -21.37
C GLU A 77 -7.44 3.09 -21.66
N ARG A 78 -7.65 1.81 -22.01
CA ARG A 78 -6.54 0.86 -22.23
C ARG A 78 -5.88 1.05 -23.60
N GLN A 79 -6.66 1.45 -24.61
CA GLN A 79 -6.19 1.73 -25.97
C GLN A 79 -5.42 3.05 -26.08
N VAL A 80 -5.72 4.01 -25.21
CA VAL A 80 -4.90 5.22 -25.06
C VAL A 80 -3.73 4.86 -24.16
N ALA A 81 -2.49 5.09 -24.62
CA ALA A 81 -1.28 4.87 -23.82
C ALA A 81 -1.17 5.91 -22.68
N SER A 82 -2.13 5.91 -21.76
CA SER A 82 -2.32 6.93 -20.73
C SER A 82 -1.33 6.81 -19.56
N GLY A 83 -0.26 6.02 -19.71
CA GLY A 83 0.82 5.94 -18.72
C GLY A 83 0.52 5.20 -17.42
N LYS A 84 -0.64 4.53 -17.23
CA LYS A 84 -1.01 3.88 -15.95
C LYS A 84 0.05 2.90 -15.43
N THR A 85 0.43 1.94 -16.25
CA THR A 85 1.47 0.95 -15.92
C THR A 85 2.81 1.64 -15.70
N GLN A 86 3.12 2.68 -16.48
CA GLN A 86 4.36 3.43 -16.36
C GLN A 86 4.45 4.15 -15.00
N LEU A 87 3.37 4.80 -14.58
CA LEU A 87 3.29 5.47 -13.27
C LEU A 87 3.38 4.44 -12.14
N ALA A 88 2.68 3.30 -12.23
CA ALA A 88 2.77 2.25 -11.23
C ALA A 88 4.20 1.70 -11.06
N LEU A 89 4.92 1.46 -12.16
CA LEU A 89 6.32 1.04 -12.12
C LEU A 89 7.21 2.12 -11.48
N GLN A 90 7.02 3.39 -11.87
CA GLN A 90 7.76 4.51 -11.31
C GLN A 90 7.53 4.68 -9.80
N LEU A 91 6.28 4.61 -9.34
CA LEU A 91 5.93 4.67 -7.91
C LEU A 91 6.54 3.52 -7.10
N SER A 92 6.65 2.32 -7.69
CA SER A 92 7.30 1.18 -7.04
C SER A 92 8.80 1.37 -6.79
N LEU A 93 9.44 2.30 -7.51
CA LEU A 93 10.84 2.70 -7.28
C LEU A 93 10.92 3.94 -6.37
N LEU A 94 10.06 4.95 -6.59
CA LEU A 94 10.10 6.21 -5.84
C LEU A 94 9.74 6.04 -4.35
N VAL A 95 8.95 5.03 -3.98
CA VAL A 95 8.69 4.74 -2.56
C VAL A 95 9.97 4.34 -1.80
N GLN A 96 10.96 3.75 -2.50
CA GLN A 96 12.23 3.28 -1.93
C GLN A 96 13.21 4.42 -1.67
N VAL A 97 13.05 5.54 -2.38
CA VAL A 97 13.91 6.71 -2.26
C VAL A 97 13.90 7.25 -0.82
N PRO A 98 15.03 7.76 -0.29
CA PRO A 98 15.08 8.41 1.02
C PRO A 98 14.05 9.52 1.20
N THR A 99 13.57 9.70 2.44
CA THR A 99 12.57 10.72 2.79
C THR A 99 13.02 12.15 2.50
N ASN A 100 14.31 12.46 2.63
CA ASN A 100 14.88 13.75 2.28
C ASN A 100 14.92 14.02 0.75
N LEU A 101 14.72 12.99 -0.07
CA LEU A 101 14.63 13.06 -1.52
C LEU A 101 13.19 12.85 -2.02
N GLY A 102 12.20 12.79 -1.12
CA GLY A 102 10.79 12.71 -1.45
C GLY A 102 10.22 11.29 -1.55
N GLY A 103 10.97 10.24 -1.18
CA GLY A 103 10.43 8.88 -1.02
C GLY A 103 10.05 8.56 0.43
N LEU A 104 9.90 7.27 0.75
CA LEU A 104 9.57 6.80 2.11
C LEU A 104 10.54 5.76 2.66
N SER A 105 11.64 5.47 1.97
CA SER A 105 12.54 4.36 2.30
C SER A 105 11.79 3.03 2.47
N GLY A 106 10.70 2.84 1.71
CA GLY A 106 9.85 1.67 1.78
C GLY A 106 10.14 0.64 0.69
N SER A 107 9.38 -0.44 0.68
CA SER A 107 9.35 -1.45 -0.39
C SER A 107 8.01 -1.42 -1.12
N ALA A 108 7.93 -2.09 -2.28
CA ALA A 108 6.71 -2.16 -3.06
C ALA A 108 6.26 -3.61 -3.27
N CYS A 109 4.95 -3.85 -3.17
CA CYS A 109 4.33 -5.09 -3.62
C CYS A 109 3.55 -4.83 -4.91
N TYR A 110 4.04 -5.34 -6.03
CA TYR A 110 3.45 -5.16 -7.36
C TYR A 110 2.66 -6.41 -7.77
N LEU A 111 1.34 -6.35 -7.61
CA LEU A 111 0.41 -7.42 -7.98
C LEU A 111 -0.10 -7.23 -9.42
N THR A 112 -0.10 -8.31 -10.22
CA THR A 112 -0.52 -8.24 -11.63
C THR A 112 -1.59 -9.26 -11.98
N SER A 113 -2.56 -8.90 -12.85
CA SER A 113 -3.61 -9.84 -13.28
C SER A 113 -3.27 -10.65 -14.53
N SER A 114 -2.45 -10.10 -15.43
CA SER A 114 -2.25 -10.72 -16.76
C SER A 114 -0.85 -10.61 -17.36
N ALA A 115 0.10 -9.94 -16.69
CA ALA A 115 1.44 -9.71 -17.22
C ALA A 115 2.49 -9.83 -16.12
N THR A 116 3.68 -10.29 -16.48
CA THR A 116 4.82 -10.26 -15.56
C THR A 116 5.31 -8.83 -15.36
N LEU A 117 5.96 -8.58 -14.23
CA LEU A 117 6.61 -7.30 -13.95
C LEU A 117 7.65 -6.99 -15.05
N GLN A 118 7.58 -5.79 -15.62
CA GLN A 118 8.46 -5.37 -16.72
C GLN A 118 9.82 -4.93 -16.17
N THR A 119 10.64 -5.86 -15.70
CA THR A 119 11.95 -5.60 -15.08
C THR A 119 12.90 -4.80 -15.97
N LYS A 120 12.87 -5.03 -17.29
CA LYS A 120 13.64 -4.22 -18.25
C LYS A 120 13.26 -2.74 -18.18
N ARG A 121 11.96 -2.43 -18.03
CA ARG A 121 11.49 -1.04 -17.93
C ARG A 121 11.84 -0.43 -16.58
N LEU A 122 11.82 -1.21 -15.50
CA LEU A 122 12.29 -0.74 -14.18
C LEU A 122 13.78 -0.37 -14.22
N ASN A 123 14.63 -1.23 -14.78
CA ASN A 123 16.06 -0.92 -14.93
C ASN A 123 16.28 0.34 -15.78
N GLN A 124 15.50 0.51 -16.84
CA GLN A 124 15.54 1.72 -17.66
C GLN A 124 15.15 2.96 -16.84
N LEU A 125 14.09 2.89 -16.04
CA LEU A 125 13.68 3.97 -15.14
C LEU A 125 14.79 4.32 -14.13
N ILE A 126 15.43 3.31 -13.54
CA ILE A 126 16.54 3.52 -12.60
C ILE A 126 17.70 4.27 -13.27
N SER A 127 17.99 3.98 -14.54
CA SER A 127 19.09 4.63 -15.26
C SER A 127 18.77 6.02 -15.83
N GLU A 128 17.51 6.30 -16.13
CA GLU A 128 17.10 7.52 -16.87
C GLU A 128 16.45 8.58 -15.98
N HIS A 129 15.83 8.19 -14.87
CA HIS A 129 15.04 9.11 -14.06
C HIS A 129 15.94 9.90 -13.08
N PRO A 130 15.84 11.24 -13.00
CA PRO A 130 16.77 12.07 -12.21
C PRO A 130 16.82 11.77 -10.70
N LEU A 131 15.73 11.24 -10.15
CA LEU A 131 15.61 10.89 -8.73
C LEU A 131 15.97 9.43 -8.43
N LEU A 132 16.21 8.60 -9.45
CA LEU A 132 16.46 7.18 -9.28
C LEU A 132 17.92 6.86 -9.60
N SER A 133 18.47 5.92 -8.85
CA SER A 133 19.78 5.32 -9.09
C SER A 133 19.85 4.00 -8.35
N THR A 134 20.85 3.18 -8.66
CA THR A 134 21.09 1.90 -7.99
C THR A 134 21.45 2.05 -6.50
N ASP A 135 21.82 3.25 -6.06
CA ASP A 135 22.20 3.54 -4.67
C ASP A 135 20.98 3.80 -3.77
N VAL A 136 19.83 4.15 -4.36
CA VAL A 136 18.62 4.57 -3.62
C VAL A 136 17.42 3.67 -3.85
N CYS A 137 17.45 2.82 -4.87
CA CYS A 137 16.36 1.90 -5.19
C CYS A 137 16.86 0.69 -5.99
N GLY A 138 16.08 -0.39 -5.97
CA GLY A 138 16.40 -1.62 -6.67
C GLY A 138 15.20 -2.53 -6.89
N LEU A 139 15.47 -3.64 -7.58
CA LEU A 139 14.46 -4.69 -7.81
C LEU A 139 14.26 -5.60 -6.60
N SER A 140 15.24 -5.65 -5.68
CA SER A 140 15.17 -6.43 -4.43
C SER A 140 13.98 -6.06 -3.58
N ASP A 141 13.62 -4.77 -3.57
CA ASP A 141 12.58 -4.21 -2.74
C ASP A 141 11.24 -4.09 -3.50
N ILE A 142 11.13 -4.74 -4.66
CA ILE A 142 9.89 -4.88 -5.42
C ILE A 142 9.47 -6.35 -5.41
N HIS A 143 8.59 -6.69 -4.48
CA HIS A 143 7.95 -8.00 -4.45
C HIS A 143 6.85 -8.08 -5.51
N THR A 144 6.78 -9.17 -6.26
CA THR A 144 5.73 -9.33 -7.29
C THR A 144 5.04 -10.68 -7.20
N ASN A 145 3.71 -10.67 -7.40
CA ASN A 145 2.89 -11.87 -7.51
C ASN A 145 1.86 -11.67 -8.63
N MET A 146 1.65 -12.72 -9.42
CA MET A 146 0.57 -12.75 -10.39
C MET A 146 -0.71 -13.27 -9.71
N VAL A 147 -1.76 -12.46 -9.77
CA VAL A 147 -3.08 -12.66 -9.17
C VAL A 147 -4.15 -12.66 -10.27
N SER A 148 -4.17 -13.73 -11.06
CA SER A 148 -5.04 -13.82 -12.25
C SER A 148 -6.53 -14.03 -11.94
N THR A 149 -6.87 -14.35 -10.70
CA THR A 149 -8.26 -14.57 -10.26
C THR A 149 -8.49 -13.96 -8.88
N VAL A 150 -9.75 -13.65 -8.56
CA VAL A 150 -10.14 -13.12 -7.25
C VAL A 150 -9.72 -14.07 -6.10
N PRO A 151 -9.91 -15.40 -6.18
CA PRO A 151 -9.41 -16.30 -5.13
C PRO A 151 -7.90 -16.22 -4.91
N ILE A 152 -7.10 -16.10 -5.98
CA ILE A 152 -5.64 -15.97 -5.86
C ILE A 152 -5.26 -14.62 -5.25
N LEU A 153 -5.96 -13.55 -5.62
CA LEU A 153 -5.78 -12.22 -5.01
C LEU A 153 -6.03 -12.29 -3.50
N LEU A 154 -7.20 -12.78 -3.08
CA LEU A 154 -7.56 -12.89 -1.66
C LEU A 154 -6.54 -13.72 -0.88
N HIS A 155 -6.17 -14.90 -1.39
CA HIS A 155 -5.16 -15.73 -0.76
C HIS A 155 -3.79 -15.04 -0.66
N THR A 156 -3.40 -14.27 -1.68
CA THR A 156 -2.13 -13.51 -1.66
C THR A 156 -2.17 -12.41 -0.60
N LEU A 157 -3.28 -11.70 -0.46
CA LEU A 157 -3.46 -10.66 0.55
C LEU A 157 -3.45 -11.23 1.98
N GLU A 158 -4.06 -12.40 2.20
CA GLU A 158 -4.16 -13.03 3.51
C GLU A 158 -2.87 -13.71 3.96
N VAL A 159 -2.18 -14.41 3.05
CA VAL A 159 -1.11 -15.35 3.43
C VAL A 159 0.28 -14.83 3.05
N LYS A 160 0.41 -14.20 1.88
CA LYS A 160 1.73 -13.84 1.35
C LYS A 160 2.14 -12.43 1.75
N LEU A 161 1.21 -11.47 1.70
CA LEU A 161 1.52 -10.07 1.93
C LEU A 161 2.00 -9.77 3.36
N PRO A 162 1.44 -10.36 4.43
CA PRO A 162 1.95 -10.17 5.80
C PRO A 162 3.38 -10.68 6.02
N LEU A 163 3.88 -11.58 5.16
CA LEU A 163 5.28 -12.05 5.23
C LEU A 163 6.26 -11.07 4.55
N LEU A 164 5.75 -10.05 3.85
CA LEU A 164 6.55 -9.06 3.12
C LEU A 164 6.71 -7.74 3.90
N VAL A 165 6.03 -7.59 5.05
CA VAL A 165 6.01 -6.41 5.93
C VAL A 165 6.66 -6.76 7.25
#